data_AF-A0A9P3BKF6-F1
#
_entry.id   AF-A0A9P3BKF6-F1
#
_cell.length_a   1.000
_cell.length_b   1.000
_cell.length_c   1.000
_cell.angle_alpha   90.00
_cell.angle_beta   90.00
_cell.angle_gamma   90.00
#
_symmetry.space_group_name_H-M   'P 1'
#
loop_
_entity.id
_entity.type
_entity.pdbx_description
1 polymer ?
#
loop_
_entity_poly.entity_id
_entity_poly.type
_entity_poly.pdbx_seq_one_letter_code
_entity_poly.pdbx_strand_id
1 'polypeptide(L)' 'MTHAPLIADPFCAYISGHRLLVEVDIVVKDSASLRATHDVAEEVQIKFGSLPDVERAMCTLALRLPTNRSIS' A
#
# COMPACT_ATOMS: atom_id res chain seq x y z
N MET A 1 -18.57 -10.32 -1.67
CA MET A 1 -17.13 -10.38 -1.39
C MET A 1 -16.41 -10.34 -2.72
N THR A 2 -16.03 -9.15 -3.18
CA THR A 2 -15.40 -8.98 -4.50
C THR A 2 -14.17 -8.09 -4.30
N HIS A 3 -13.04 -8.68 -3.93
CA HIS A 3 -11.77 -7.96 -3.96
C HIS A 3 -11.25 -7.98 -5.39
N ALA A 4 -11.31 -6.81 -6.04
CA ALA A 4 -10.62 -6.54 -7.29
C ALA A 4 -9.09 -6.52 -7.04
N PRO A 5 -8.26 -6.93 -8.03
CA PRO A 5 -6.83 -7.06 -7.85
C PRO A 5 -6.20 -5.67 -7.84
N LEU A 6 -6.04 -5.10 -6.66
CA LEU A 6 -5.11 -4.01 -6.43
C LEU A 6 -3.73 -4.63 -6.36
N ILE A 7 -2.89 -4.29 -7.33
CA ILE A 7 -1.50 -4.72 -7.36
C ILE A 7 -0.77 -3.86 -6.32
N ALA A 8 -0.48 -4.44 -5.16
CA ALA A 8 0.46 -3.84 -4.23
C ALA A 8 1.85 -3.97 -4.85
N ASP A 9 2.47 -2.83 -5.18
CA ASP A 9 3.88 -2.78 -5.51
C ASP A 9 4.72 -3.15 -4.26
N PRO A 10 5.99 -3.58 -4.40
CA PRO A 10 6.79 -4.00 -3.25
C PRO A 10 6.87 -2.91 -2.18
N PHE A 11 6.57 -3.28 -0.93
CA PHE A 11 6.57 -2.37 0.21
C PHE A 11 7.97 -2.19 0.82
N CYS A 12 8.23 -1.05 1.44
CA CYS A 12 9.49 -0.74 2.09
C CYS A 12 9.34 -0.86 3.61
N ALA A 13 10.15 -1.69 4.27
CA ALA A 13 10.12 -1.84 5.72
C ALA A 13 11.43 -1.30 6.33
N TYR A 14 11.30 -0.44 7.33
CA TYR A 14 12.41 0.13 8.08
C TYR A 14 12.44 -0.45 9.49
N ILE A 15 13.63 -0.70 10.02
CA ILE A 15 13.82 -1.17 11.40
C ILE A 15 14.00 0.05 12.31
N SER A 16 13.18 0.14 13.35
CA SER A 16 13.29 1.13 14.43
C SER A 16 13.54 0.42 15.75
N GLY A 17 14.83 0.27 16.10
CA GLY A 17 15.23 -0.48 17.30
C GLY A 17 14.92 -1.98 17.15
N HIS A 18 14.06 -2.51 18.02
CA HIS A 18 13.61 -3.91 18.00
C HIS A 18 12.31 -4.14 17.21
N ARG A 19 11.67 -3.09 16.72
CA ARG A 19 10.38 -3.18 16.00
C ARG A 19 10.48 -2.58 14.61
N LEU A 20 9.57 -2.99 13.74
CA LEU A 20 9.48 -2.58 12.34
C LEU A 20 8.52 -1.41 12.19
N LEU A 21 8.96 -0.40 11.47
CA LEU A 21 8.11 0.62 10.86
C LEU A 21 7.93 0.24 9.39
N VAL A 22 6.71 -0.05 8.98
CA VAL A 22 6.42 -0.49 7.61
C VAL A 22 5.79 0.65 6.84
N GLU A 23 6.38 1.01 5.70
CA GLU A 23 5.83 1.95 4.74
C GLU A 23 5.32 1.18 3.52
N VAL A 24 4.03 1.35 3.22
CA VAL A 24 3.38 0.65 2.11
C VAL A 24 2.89 1.67 1.09
N ASP A 25 3.47 1.61 -0.10
CA ASP A 25 2.97 2.34 -1.25
C ASP A 25 1.89 1.52 -1.96
N ILE A 26 0.65 2.00 -1.88
CA ILE A 26 -0.50 1.36 -2.51
C ILE A 26 -0.73 2.02 -3.86
N VAL A 27 -0.44 1.27 -4.92
CA VAL A 27 -0.66 1.72 -6.28
C VAL A 27 -2.08 1.39 -6.72
N VAL A 28 -2.84 2.45 -7.00
CA VAL A 28 -4.26 2.34 -7.37
C VAL A 28 -4.47 2.80 -8.81
N LYS A 29 -5.52 2.27 -9.46
CA LYS A 29 -5.96 2.77 -10.77
C LYS A 29 -6.51 4.19 -10.62
N ASP A 30 -6.33 5.02 -11.64
CA ASP A 30 -6.89 6.36 -11.72
C ASP A 30 -8.43 6.38 -11.60
N SER A 31 -9.08 5.33 -12.07
CA SER A 31 -10.53 5.14 -12.02
C SER A 31 -11.04 4.66 -10.65
N ALA A 32 -10.15 4.37 -9.69
CA ALA A 32 -10.55 3.89 -8.38
C ALA A 32 -11.15 5.04 -7.56
N SER A 33 -12.26 4.77 -6.86
CA SER A 33 -12.87 5.77 -6.00
C SER A 33 -12.05 5.96 -4.72
N LEU A 34 -12.04 7.19 -4.19
CA LEU A 34 -11.35 7.52 -2.93
C LEU A 34 -11.73 6.57 -1.79
N ARG A 35 -13.00 6.15 -1.76
CA ARG A 35 -13.50 5.23 -0.74
C ARG A 35 -12.91 3.83 -0.90
N ALA A 36 -12.91 3.28 -2.12
CA ALA A 36 -12.32 1.97 -2.36
C ALA A 36 -10.82 1.96 -2.05
N THR A 37 -10.12 3.06 -2.34
CA THR A 37 -8.69 3.17 -2.05
C THR A 37 -8.40 3.38 -0.57
N HIS A 38 -9.27 4.09 0.16
CA HIS A 38 -9.22 4.22 1.61
C HIS A 38 -9.41 2.86 2.30
N ASP A 39 -10.45 2.11 1.92
CA ASP A 39 -10.79 0.83 2.55
C ASP A 39 -9.63 -0.16 2.42
N VAL A 40 -8.93 -0.16 1.29
CA VAL A 40 -7.76 -1.01 1.06
C VAL A 40 -6.58 -0.57 1.92
N ALA A 41 -6.33 0.74 2.03
CA ALA A 41 -5.27 1.27 2.88
C ALA A 41 -5.51 0.93 4.36
N GLU A 42 -6.75 1.05 4.82
CA GLU A 42 -7.15 0.69 6.18
C GLU A 42 -6.95 -0.80 6.44
N GLU A 43 -7.39 -1.66 5.52
CA GLU A 43 -7.22 -3.11 5.65
C GLU A 43 -5.74 -3.52 5.73
N VAL A 44 -4.88 -2.91 4.90
CA VAL A 44 -3.43 -3.12 4.91
C VAL A 44 -2.84 -2.65 6.25
N GLN A 45 -3.22 -1.46 6.71
CA GLN A 45 -2.73 -0.91 7.97
C GLN A 45 -3.10 -1.78 9.17
N ILE A 46 -4.33 -2.29 9.22
CA ILE A 46 -4.78 -3.21 10.27
C ILE A 46 -3.98 -4.52 10.22
N LYS A 47 -3.80 -5.11 9.04
CA LYS A 47 -3.07 -6.37 8.89
C LYS A 47 -1.62 -6.25 9.34
N PHE A 48 -0.89 -5.23 8.86
CA PHE A 48 0.50 -5.03 9.27
C PHE A 48 0.61 -4.59 10.73
N GLY A 49 -0.30 -3.75 11.22
CA GLY A 49 -0.33 -3.34 12.63
C GLY A 49 -0.66 -4.47 13.60
N SER A 50 -1.21 -5.59 13.12
CA SER A 50 -1.46 -6.79 13.93
C SER A 50 -0.24 -7.71 14.08
N LEU A 51 0.84 -7.47 13.33
CA LEU A 51 2.04 -8.30 13.38
C LEU A 51 2.85 -7.99 14.66
N PRO A 52 3.39 -9.02 15.34
CA PRO A 52 4.04 -8.86 16.64
C PRO A 52 5.30 -7.97 16.60
N ASP A 53 5.98 -7.93 15.46
CA ASP A 53 7.22 -7.19 15.27
C ASP A 53 7.01 -5.82 14.63
N VAL A 54 5.77 -5.47 14.24
CA VAL A 54 5.47 -4.18 13.60
C VAL A 54 4.93 -3.22 14.64
N GLU A 55 5.62 -2.11 14.82
CA GLU A 55 5.16 -1.05 15.73
C GLU A 55 4.07 -0.21 15.08
N ARG A 56 4.29 0.19 13.82
CA ARG A 56 3.34 0.98 13.03
C ARG A 56 3.49 0.67 11.54
N ALA A 57 2.37 0.74 10.85
CA ALA A 57 2.30 0.71 9.39
C ALA A 57 1.73 2.04 8.89
N MET A 58 2.37 2.64 7.90
CA MET A 58 1.90 3.85 7.23
C MET A 58 1.63 3.52 5.76
N CYS A 59 0.42 3.82 5.29
CA CYS A 59 0.01 3.56 3.92
C CYS A 59 -0.04 4.88 3.15
N THR A 60 0.68 4.95 2.05
CA THR A 60 0.65 6.10 1.13
C THR A 60 -0.02 5.66 -0.17
N LEU A 61 -0.99 6.45 -0.65
CA LEU A 61 -1.63 6.18 -1.93
C LEU A 61 -0.84 6.85 -3.05
N ALA A 62 -0.42 6.04 -4.02
CA ALA A 62 0.20 6.51 -5.25
C ALA A 62 -0.70 6.18 -6.45
N LEU A 63 -0.90 7.16 -7.32
CA LEU A 63 -1.55 6.91 -8.61
C LEU A 63 -0.57 6.18 -9.52
N ARG A 64 -1.03 5.12 -10.19
CA ARG A 64 -0.23 4.49 -11.23
C ARG A 64 -0.10 5.47 -12.41
N LEU A 65 1.04 6.13 -12.52
CA LEU A 65 1.35 6.89 -13.72
C LEU A 65 1.34 5.92 -14.92
N PRO A 66 0.66 6.27 -16.02
CA PRO A 66 0.71 5.45 -17.22
C PRO A 66 2.17 5.33 -17.62
N THR A 67 2.69 4.11 -17.63
CA THR A 67 4.06 3.82 -18.05
C THR A 67 4.16 4.06 -19.55
N ASN A 68 4.19 5.32 -19.98
CA ASN A 68 4.52 5.66 -21.36
C ASN A 68 6.03 5.56 -21.52
N ARG A 69 6.54 4.33 -21.55
CA ARG A 69 7.81 4.01 -22.21
C ARG A 69 7.49 3.43 -23.58
N SER A 70 6.96 4.27 -24.46
CA SER A 70 7.30 4.17 -25.88
C SER A 70 8.70 4.75 -26.02
N ILE A 71 9.71 3.90 -25.86
CA ILE A 71 11.05 4.23 -26.34
C ILE A 71 10.99 3.89 -27.83
N SER A 72 10.79 4.92 -28.65
CA SER A 72 11.14 4.89 -30.08
C SER A 72 12.65 4.95 -30.25
#